data_AF-A0A7S0MW05-F1
#
_entry.id   AF-A0A7S0MW05-F1
#
_cell.length_a   1.000
_cell.length_b   1.000
_cell.length_c   1.000
_cell.angle_alpha   90.00
_cell.angle_beta   90.00
_cell.angle_gamma   90.00
#
_symmetry.space_group_name_H-M   'P 1'
#
loop_
_entity.id
_entity.type
_entity.pdbx_description
1 polymer ?
#
loop_
_entity_poly.entity_id
_entity_poly.type
_entity_poly.pdbx_seq_one_letter_code
_entity_poly.pdbx_strand_id
1 'polypeptide(L)'
;FLQSSKEQPRGSIIGKYVVNFLHTTPAALLIFLANNPLVRRTLLPHKSFFNCALRRRTQTDQLSIFIFINNLFDMAAVDAFVDKVVEELVARDPAQPEFRQAAEEVLDSIKPCLAKHPKYLSVLQRIVEPERLIQFRVPWIDDQGVLQCNRGFRVQFSSAIGPYKGGLRFHPTVNQSILKFLGFEQIFKNALTTLPMGGGKGGADFDPKGKSDREVMAFCQAFMAELSRHIGPNCDVPAGDIGVGGREIGYLFGQYKKSRNEFSGI
;
A
#
# COMPACT_ATOMS: atom_id res chain seq x y z
N PHE A 1 -52.33 -36.32 23.64
CA PHE A 1 -52.51 -37.71 23.21
C PHE A 1 -51.47 -38.02 22.14
N LEU A 2 -50.48 -38.85 22.52
CA LEU A 2 -49.63 -39.79 21.76
C LEU A 2 -49.14 -39.50 20.32
N GLN A 3 -47.79 -39.57 20.18
CA GLN A 3 -46.96 -40.24 19.12
C GLN A 3 -47.09 -39.78 17.66
N SER A 4 -46.12 -39.86 16.73
CA SER A 4 -44.66 -40.07 16.63
C SER A 4 -44.37 -40.29 15.13
N SER A 5 -43.46 -39.57 14.47
CA SER A 5 -42.56 -40.15 13.43
C SER A 5 -41.55 -39.15 12.80
N LYS A 6 -40.26 -39.34 13.16
CA LYS A 6 -39.02 -39.43 12.35
C LYS A 6 -38.62 -38.37 11.26
N GLU A 7 -37.52 -37.67 11.58
CA GLU A 7 -36.23 -37.42 10.86
C GLU A 7 -36.05 -36.89 9.40
N GLN A 8 -35.36 -35.72 9.33
CA GLN A 8 -34.26 -35.22 8.43
C GLN A 8 -34.47 -34.77 6.95
N PRO A 9 -33.60 -33.89 6.37
CA PRO A 9 -32.85 -32.75 6.91
C PRO A 9 -33.12 -31.42 6.15
N ARG A 10 -32.74 -30.31 6.78
CA ARG A 10 -32.86 -28.92 6.27
C ARG A 10 -32.02 -28.68 5.01
N GLY A 11 -32.65 -28.70 3.83
CA GLY A 11 -32.11 -28.05 2.64
C GLY A 11 -32.32 -26.54 2.73
N SER A 12 -31.26 -25.74 2.58
CA SER A 12 -31.36 -24.29 2.67
C SER A 12 -32.33 -23.77 1.61
N ILE A 13 -33.26 -22.94 2.07
CA ILE A 13 -34.31 -22.28 1.28
C ILE A 13 -33.71 -21.48 0.10
N ILE A 14 -32.41 -21.13 0.17
CA ILE A 14 -31.63 -20.42 -0.83
C ILE A 14 -31.55 -21.19 -2.17
N GLY A 15 -31.46 -22.53 -2.14
CA GLY A 15 -31.40 -23.33 -3.35
C GLY A 15 -32.66 -23.25 -4.22
N LYS A 16 -33.83 -23.03 -3.61
CA LYS A 16 -35.11 -22.93 -4.33
C LYS A 16 -35.34 -21.55 -4.96
N TYR A 17 -34.80 -20.49 -4.36
CA TYR A 17 -34.88 -19.15 -4.95
C TYR A 17 -33.95 -18.99 -6.16
N VAL A 18 -32.78 -19.64 -6.16
CA VAL A 18 -31.84 -19.60 -7.29
C VAL A 18 -32.42 -20.31 -8.52
N VAL A 19 -33.14 -21.44 -8.34
CA VAL A 19 -33.72 -22.20 -9.47
C VAL A 19 -34.87 -21.44 -10.16
N ASN A 20 -35.68 -20.69 -9.40
CA ASN A 20 -36.78 -19.90 -9.99
C ASN A 20 -36.30 -18.58 -10.63
N PHE A 21 -35.11 -18.07 -10.29
CA PHE A 21 -34.55 -16.87 -10.91
C PHE A 21 -33.89 -17.12 -12.29
N LEU A 22 -33.69 -18.40 -12.65
CA LEU A 22 -33.05 -18.82 -13.90
C LEU A 22 -33.92 -18.63 -15.16
N HIS A 23 -35.19 -18.23 -15.02
CA HIS A 23 -36.11 -18.02 -16.13
C HIS A 23 -36.24 -16.55 -16.59
N THR A 24 -35.64 -15.61 -15.86
CA THR A 24 -35.70 -14.17 -16.17
C THR A 24 -34.35 -13.68 -16.68
N THR A 25 -34.34 -13.31 -17.97
CA THR A 25 -33.32 -12.59 -18.77
C THR A 25 -31.83 -12.66 -18.34
N PRO A 26 -30.89 -12.96 -19.27
CA PRO A 26 -29.45 -13.15 -18.98
C PRO A 26 -28.80 -12.02 -18.16
N ALA A 27 -29.24 -10.78 -18.36
CA ALA A 27 -28.75 -9.62 -17.61
C ALA A 27 -29.05 -9.73 -16.11
N ALA A 28 -30.21 -10.26 -15.71
CA ALA A 28 -30.60 -10.37 -14.30
C ALA A 28 -29.77 -11.42 -13.55
N LEU A 29 -29.46 -12.55 -14.18
CA LEU A 29 -28.56 -13.57 -13.61
C LEU A 29 -27.13 -13.04 -13.50
N LEU A 30 -26.64 -12.34 -14.53
CA LEU A 30 -25.30 -11.74 -14.53
C LEU A 30 -25.16 -10.63 -13.48
N ILE A 31 -26.17 -9.77 -13.33
CA ILE A 31 -26.25 -8.73 -12.30
C ILE A 31 -26.37 -9.36 -10.91
N PHE A 32 -27.16 -10.43 -10.75
CA PHE A 32 -27.32 -11.14 -9.48
C PHE A 32 -26.03 -11.85 -9.05
N LEU A 33 -25.30 -12.48 -9.98
CA LEU A 33 -24.00 -13.11 -9.71
C LEU A 33 -22.89 -12.07 -9.43
N ALA A 34 -22.94 -10.90 -10.08
CA ALA A 34 -21.96 -9.82 -9.88
C ALA A 34 -22.16 -9.06 -8.55
N ASN A 35 -23.41 -8.89 -8.09
CA ASN A 35 -23.74 -8.07 -6.91
C ASN A 35 -23.86 -8.86 -5.60
N ASN A 36 -23.67 -10.18 -5.60
CA ASN A 36 -23.88 -11.02 -4.40
C ASN A 36 -22.56 -11.67 -3.91
N PRO A 37 -21.93 -11.14 -2.84
CA PRO A 37 -20.58 -11.55 -2.42
C PRO A 37 -20.49 -13.02 -1.95
N LEU A 38 -21.59 -13.60 -1.45
CA LEU A 38 -21.66 -15.01 -1.07
C LEU A 38 -21.59 -15.94 -2.27
N VAL A 39 -22.21 -15.56 -3.38
CA VAL A 39 -22.23 -16.35 -4.63
C VAL A 39 -20.87 -16.30 -5.32
N ARG A 40 -20.20 -15.13 -5.27
CA ARG A 40 -18.82 -14.94 -5.75
C ARG A 40 -17.83 -15.90 -5.07
N ARG A 41 -18.01 -16.16 -3.77
CA ARG A 41 -17.14 -17.04 -2.97
C ARG A 41 -17.44 -18.54 -3.11
N THR A 42 -18.67 -18.95 -3.45
CA THR A 42 -19.09 -20.37 -3.42
C THR A 42 -19.28 -21.02 -4.79
N LEU A 43 -19.75 -20.29 -5.81
CA LEU A 43 -20.15 -20.88 -7.10
C LEU A 43 -19.14 -20.65 -8.24
N LEU A 44 -18.38 -19.55 -8.20
CA LEU A 44 -17.36 -19.25 -9.22
C LEU A 44 -16.22 -20.29 -9.34
N PRO A 45 -15.77 -21.00 -8.28
CA PRO A 45 -14.68 -21.98 -8.40
C PRO A 45 -15.01 -23.20 -9.30
N HIS A 46 -16.29 -23.51 -9.52
CA HIS A 46 -16.70 -24.70 -10.27
C HIS A 46 -16.99 -24.39 -11.76
N LYS A 47 -15.94 -24.44 -12.59
CA LYS A 47 -16.03 -24.30 -14.07
C LYS A 47 -17.05 -25.24 -14.73
N SER A 48 -17.35 -26.40 -14.12
CA SER A 48 -18.27 -27.41 -14.65
C SER A 48 -19.73 -26.96 -14.72
N PHE A 49 -20.17 -26.08 -13.82
CA PHE A 49 -21.58 -25.65 -13.75
C PHE A 49 -21.96 -24.75 -14.94
N PHE A 50 -21.03 -23.88 -15.37
CA PHE A 50 -21.25 -22.97 -16.49
C PHE A 50 -21.23 -23.67 -17.86
N ASN A 51 -20.44 -24.75 -17.99
CA ASN A 51 -20.37 -25.53 -19.23
C ASN A 51 -21.71 -26.20 -19.61
N CYS A 52 -22.57 -26.52 -18.64
CA CYS A 52 -23.89 -27.12 -18.90
C CYS A 52 -24.91 -26.09 -19.45
N ALA A 53 -24.86 -24.84 -18.99
CA ALA A 53 -25.77 -23.77 -19.44
C ALA A 53 -25.44 -23.24 -20.84
N LEU A 54 -24.18 -23.40 -21.29
CA LEU A 54 -23.69 -22.93 -22.59
C LEU A 54 -24.16 -23.80 -23.78
N ARG A 55 -24.54 -25.08 -23.58
CA ARG A 55 -24.86 -26.03 -24.67
C ARG A 55 -26.12 -25.72 -25.52
N ARG A 56 -26.92 -24.70 -25.18
CA ARG A 56 -28.17 -24.35 -25.88
C ARG A 56 -28.16 -22.94 -26.51
N ARG A 57 -27.00 -22.41 -26.93
CA ARG A 57 -26.87 -21.04 -27.46
C ARG A 57 -26.13 -20.99 -28.80
N THR A 58 -26.27 -19.87 -29.50
CA THR A 58 -25.54 -19.54 -30.73
C THR A 58 -24.05 -19.37 -30.44
N GLN A 59 -23.19 -19.62 -31.43
CA GLN A 59 -21.74 -19.66 -31.26
C GLN A 59 -21.13 -18.31 -30.84
N THR A 60 -21.72 -17.19 -31.26
CA THR A 60 -21.34 -15.81 -30.88
C THR A 60 -21.69 -15.48 -29.42
N ASP A 61 -22.85 -15.94 -28.94
CA ASP A 61 -23.25 -15.79 -27.54
C ASP A 61 -22.39 -16.65 -26.62
N GLN A 62 -22.03 -17.86 -27.05
CA GLN A 62 -21.14 -18.74 -26.30
C GLN A 62 -19.75 -18.14 -26.12
N LEU A 63 -19.18 -17.52 -27.15
CA LEU A 63 -17.86 -16.89 -27.09
C LEU A 63 -17.86 -15.68 -26.17
N SER A 64 -18.89 -14.83 -26.27
CA SER A 64 -19.06 -13.64 -25.43
C SER A 64 -19.23 -14.00 -23.94
N ILE A 65 -20.06 -15.01 -23.65
CA ILE A 65 -20.27 -15.53 -22.30
C ILE A 65 -19.00 -16.21 -21.77
N PHE A 66 -18.29 -16.96 -22.61
CA PHE A 66 -17.03 -17.61 -22.22
C PHE A 66 -15.94 -16.60 -21.87
N ILE A 67 -15.77 -15.54 -22.68
CA ILE A 67 -14.84 -14.44 -22.39
C ILE A 67 -15.26 -13.73 -21.08
N PHE A 68 -16.55 -13.46 -20.91
CA PHE A 68 -17.06 -12.80 -19.72
C PHE A 68 -16.85 -13.64 -18.44
N ILE A 69 -17.11 -14.96 -18.50
CA ILE A 69 -16.88 -15.88 -17.38
C ILE A 69 -15.40 -16.00 -17.04
N ASN A 70 -14.52 -16.07 -18.04
CA ASN A 70 -13.07 -16.12 -17.80
C ASN A 70 -12.57 -14.82 -17.15
N ASN A 71 -12.99 -13.66 -17.65
CA ASN A 71 -12.67 -12.37 -17.03
C ASN A 71 -13.17 -12.26 -15.58
N LEU A 72 -14.36 -12.80 -15.28
CA LEU A 72 -14.90 -12.87 -13.92
C LEU A 72 -14.07 -13.76 -13.00
N PHE A 73 -13.60 -14.90 -13.52
CA PHE A 73 -12.77 -15.84 -12.76
C PHE A 73 -11.39 -15.23 -12.48
N ASP A 74 -10.80 -14.55 -13.47
CA ASP A 74 -9.51 -13.86 -13.33
C ASP A 74 -9.60 -12.72 -12.31
N MET A 75 -10.66 -11.89 -12.36
CA MET A 75 -10.89 -10.85 -11.38
C MET A 75 -11.11 -11.40 -9.96
N ALA A 76 -11.83 -12.52 -9.80
CA ALA A 76 -12.04 -13.14 -8.50
C ALA A 76 -10.72 -13.69 -7.90
N ALA A 77 -9.84 -14.24 -8.73
CA ALA A 77 -8.52 -14.69 -8.29
C ALA A 77 -7.61 -13.51 -7.88
N VAL A 78 -7.65 -12.40 -8.63
CA VAL A 78 -6.94 -11.16 -8.29
C VAL A 78 -7.46 -10.58 -6.98
N ASP A 79 -8.77 -10.49 -6.80
CA ASP A 79 -9.39 -10.01 -5.55
C ASP A 79 -8.92 -10.83 -4.35
N ALA A 80 -9.02 -12.16 -4.44
CA ALA A 80 -8.59 -13.04 -3.35
C ALA A 80 -7.09 -12.90 -3.01
N PHE A 81 -6.24 -12.66 -4.02
CA PHE A 81 -4.81 -12.46 -3.79
C PHE A 81 -4.52 -11.10 -3.16
N VAL A 82 -5.18 -10.03 -3.62
CA VAL A 82 -5.04 -8.69 -3.02
C VAL A 82 -5.53 -8.69 -1.56
N ASP A 83 -6.68 -9.29 -1.29
CA ASP A 83 -7.22 -9.43 0.07
C ASP A 83 -6.22 -10.15 0.98
N LYS A 84 -5.61 -11.24 0.50
CA LYS A 84 -4.56 -11.96 1.22
C LYS A 84 -3.36 -11.06 1.54
N VAL A 85 -2.88 -10.26 0.60
CA VAL A 85 -1.74 -9.34 0.82
C VAL A 85 -2.08 -8.30 1.88
N VAL A 86 -3.29 -7.76 1.84
CA VAL A 86 -3.77 -6.79 2.84
C VAL A 86 -3.90 -7.45 4.21
N GLU A 87 -4.45 -8.66 4.30
CA GLU A 87 -4.55 -9.41 5.56
C GLU A 87 -3.17 -9.69 6.17
N GLU A 88 -2.18 -10.10 5.35
CA GLU A 88 -0.80 -10.28 5.77
C GLU A 88 -0.16 -8.98 6.29
N LEU A 89 -0.45 -7.86 5.64
CA LEU A 89 0.01 -6.53 6.05
C LEU A 89 -0.57 -6.13 7.41
N VAL A 90 -1.88 -6.28 7.59
CA VAL A 90 -2.58 -5.95 8.84
C VAL A 90 -2.12 -6.83 10.00
N ALA A 91 -1.91 -8.12 9.74
CA ALA A 91 -1.42 -9.06 10.75
C ALA A 91 0.00 -8.71 11.21
N ARG A 92 0.85 -8.20 10.31
CA ARG A 92 2.24 -7.83 10.60
C ARG A 92 2.35 -6.50 11.34
N ASP A 93 1.62 -5.48 10.89
CA ASP A 93 1.71 -4.10 11.35
C ASP A 93 0.32 -3.54 11.77
N PRO A 94 -0.32 -4.08 12.82
CA PRO A 94 -1.71 -3.73 13.15
C PRO A 94 -1.91 -2.26 13.57
N ALA A 95 -0.84 -1.60 14.04
CA ALA A 95 -0.86 -0.22 14.54
C ALA A 95 -0.45 0.82 13.47
N GLN A 96 -0.68 0.54 12.19
CA GLN A 96 -0.33 1.44 11.07
C GLN A 96 -1.54 1.76 10.17
N PRO A 97 -2.58 2.46 10.68
CA PRO A 97 -3.82 2.67 9.95
C PRO A 97 -3.64 3.53 8.70
N GLU A 98 -2.82 4.59 8.75
CA GLU A 98 -2.55 5.46 7.61
C GLU A 98 -1.87 4.69 6.47
N PHE A 99 -0.88 3.85 6.80
CA PHE A 99 -0.21 3.02 5.79
C PHE A 99 -1.13 1.96 5.21
N ARG A 100 -1.90 1.28 6.07
CA ARG A 100 -2.88 0.28 5.65
C ARG A 100 -3.87 0.87 4.64
N GLN A 101 -4.45 2.03 4.95
CA GLN A 101 -5.42 2.69 4.08
C GLN A 101 -4.82 2.95 2.70
N ALA A 102 -3.63 3.55 2.64
CA ALA A 102 -2.97 3.84 1.36
C ALA A 102 -2.62 2.58 0.56
N ALA A 103 -2.20 1.50 1.24
CA ALA A 103 -1.96 0.23 0.60
C ALA A 103 -3.24 -0.36 0.00
N GLU A 104 -4.34 -0.37 0.75
CA GLU A 104 -5.65 -0.85 0.29
C GLU A 104 -6.14 -0.05 -0.94
N GLU A 105 -6.10 1.29 -0.88
CA GLU A 105 -6.53 2.17 -1.98
C GLU A 105 -5.73 1.94 -3.27
N VAL A 106 -4.40 1.88 -3.17
CA VAL A 106 -3.54 1.64 -4.33
C VAL A 106 -3.76 0.24 -4.90
N LEU A 107 -3.76 -0.80 -4.05
CA LEU A 107 -3.92 -2.18 -4.50
C LEU A 107 -5.29 -2.40 -5.17
N ASP A 108 -6.35 -1.78 -4.65
CA ASP A 108 -7.68 -1.86 -5.26
C ASP A 108 -7.72 -1.17 -6.65
N SER A 109 -7.08 -0.01 -6.78
CA SER A 109 -7.03 0.75 -8.04
C SER A 109 -6.34 0.00 -9.19
N ILE A 110 -5.36 -0.88 -8.89
CA ILE A 110 -4.58 -1.60 -9.90
C ILE A 110 -5.13 -2.99 -10.26
N LYS A 111 -6.19 -3.46 -9.59
CA LYS A 111 -6.82 -4.77 -9.88
C LYS A 111 -7.14 -5.00 -11.36
N PRO A 112 -7.70 -4.03 -12.13
CA PRO A 112 -7.95 -4.23 -13.55
C PRO A 112 -6.67 -4.47 -14.38
N CYS A 113 -5.55 -3.87 -13.96
CA CYS A 113 -4.24 -4.09 -14.59
C CYS A 113 -3.70 -5.48 -14.26
N LEU A 114 -3.84 -5.91 -13.00
CA LEU A 114 -3.39 -7.23 -12.54
C LEU A 114 -4.14 -8.37 -13.23
N ALA A 115 -5.45 -8.23 -13.46
CA ALA A 115 -6.22 -9.23 -14.20
C ALA A 115 -5.75 -9.38 -15.66
N LYS A 116 -5.40 -8.27 -16.31
CA LYS A 116 -4.82 -8.29 -17.67
C LYS A 116 -3.38 -8.80 -17.69
N HIS A 117 -2.65 -8.62 -16.60
CA HIS A 117 -1.23 -8.97 -16.49
C HIS A 117 -0.91 -9.74 -15.19
N PRO A 118 -1.35 -11.00 -15.06
CA PRO A 118 -1.22 -11.77 -13.81
C PRO A 118 0.21 -11.96 -13.30
N LYS A 119 1.20 -11.86 -14.19
CA LYS A 119 2.64 -11.91 -13.84
C LYS A 119 3.04 -10.92 -12.73
N TYR A 120 2.33 -9.79 -12.61
CA TYR A 120 2.61 -8.76 -11.61
C TYR A 120 2.06 -9.06 -10.22
N LEU A 121 1.20 -10.08 -10.04
CA LEU A 121 0.71 -10.48 -8.72
C LEU A 121 1.86 -10.81 -7.75
N SER A 122 2.92 -11.45 -8.26
CA SER A 122 4.14 -11.79 -7.51
C SER A 122 4.93 -10.57 -6.99
N VAL A 123 4.59 -9.36 -7.41
CA VAL A 123 5.26 -8.11 -6.99
C VAL A 123 4.55 -7.49 -5.78
N LEU A 124 3.25 -7.75 -5.57
CA LEU A 124 2.45 -7.03 -4.58
C LEU A 124 2.95 -7.23 -3.16
N GLN A 125 3.34 -8.45 -2.78
CA GLN A 125 3.91 -8.72 -1.46
C GLN A 125 5.22 -7.96 -1.21
N ARG A 126 6.00 -7.68 -2.26
CA ARG A 126 7.27 -6.94 -2.15
C ARG A 126 7.06 -5.45 -2.16
N ILE A 127 6.10 -4.93 -2.95
CA ILE A 127 5.92 -3.48 -3.09
C ILE A 127 5.28 -2.84 -1.84
N VAL A 128 4.54 -3.61 -1.04
CA VAL A 128 3.96 -3.14 0.24
C VAL A 128 4.93 -3.26 1.43
N GLU A 129 6.09 -3.88 1.24
CA GLU A 129 7.11 -3.99 2.28
C GLU A 129 8.27 -3.04 1.92
N PRO A 130 8.62 -2.06 2.77
CA PRO A 130 9.78 -1.22 2.52
C PRO A 130 11.05 -2.05 2.40
N GLU A 131 11.89 -1.76 1.40
CA GLU A 131 13.21 -2.40 1.27
C GLU A 131 14.07 -2.16 2.53
N ARG A 132 13.95 -0.98 3.15
CA ARG A 132 14.58 -0.68 4.43
C ARG A 132 13.82 0.38 5.23
N LEU A 133 13.73 0.18 6.54
CA LEU A 133 13.24 1.17 7.49
C LEU A 133 14.29 1.42 8.56
N ILE A 134 14.63 2.69 8.76
CA ILE A 134 15.66 3.13 9.70
C ILE A 134 14.98 4.04 10.71
N GLN A 135 14.97 3.62 11.98
CA GLN A 135 14.49 4.42 13.10
C GLN A 135 15.67 4.68 14.04
N PHE A 136 15.86 5.93 14.44
CA PHE A 136 16.99 6.32 15.25
C PHE A 136 16.65 7.43 16.24
N ARG A 137 17.47 7.55 17.29
CA ARG A 137 17.36 8.59 18.31
C ARG A 137 18.10 9.85 17.87
N VAL A 138 17.53 11.03 18.14
CA VAL A 138 18.10 12.34 17.80
C VAL A 138 18.21 13.20 19.06
N PRO A 139 19.34 13.12 19.80
CA PRO A 139 19.59 13.97 20.95
C PRO A 139 20.15 15.35 20.54
N TRP A 140 19.68 16.42 21.15
CA TRP A 140 20.14 17.79 20.89
C TRP A 140 19.98 18.68 22.14
N ILE A 141 20.69 19.81 22.20
CA ILE A 141 20.65 20.73 23.35
C ILE A 141 19.91 22.00 22.95
N ASP A 142 18.90 22.39 23.74
CA ASP A 142 18.10 23.60 23.52
C ASP A 142 18.80 24.89 23.97
N ASP A 143 18.16 26.05 23.78
CA ASP A 143 18.71 27.36 24.15
C ASP A 143 18.93 27.55 25.66
N GLN A 144 18.27 26.75 26.49
CA GLN A 144 18.43 26.76 27.94
C GLN A 144 19.51 25.76 28.40
N GLY A 145 20.16 25.06 27.48
CA GLY A 145 21.18 24.06 27.80
C GLY A 145 20.59 22.71 28.24
N VAL A 146 19.28 22.50 28.05
CA VAL A 146 18.60 21.25 28.42
C VAL A 146 18.69 20.25 27.27
N LEU A 147 18.95 18.99 27.62
CA LEU A 147 18.97 17.88 26.67
C LEU A 147 17.55 17.52 26.25
N GLN A 148 17.31 17.60 24.95
CA GLN A 148 16.10 17.18 24.28
C GLN A 148 16.37 15.90 23.48
N CYS A 149 15.32 15.11 23.23
CA CYS A 149 15.43 13.87 22.49
C CYS A 149 14.19 13.63 21.64
N ASN A 150 14.40 13.41 20.34
CA ASN A 150 13.37 13.12 19.36
C ASN A 150 13.65 11.80 18.65
N ARG A 151 12.63 11.31 17.94
CA ARG A 151 12.76 10.13 17.08
C ARG A 151 12.89 10.55 15.63
N GLY A 152 13.95 10.07 14.98
CA GLY A 152 14.20 10.21 13.56
C GLY A 152 13.85 8.94 12.79
N PHE A 153 13.47 9.11 11.53
CA PHE A 153 13.08 8.04 10.64
C PHE A 153 13.59 8.28 9.21
N ARG A 154 13.95 7.18 8.53
CA ARG A 154 14.06 7.13 7.07
C ARG A 154 13.52 5.79 6.55
N VAL A 155 12.47 5.86 5.75
CA VAL A 155 11.85 4.75 5.03
C VAL A 155 12.34 4.80 3.58
N GLN A 156 13.14 3.80 3.22
CA GLN A 156 13.64 3.56 1.86
C GLN A 156 12.75 2.49 1.26
N PHE A 157 11.70 2.92 0.55
CA PHE A 157 10.58 2.03 0.24
C PHE A 157 10.88 1.16 -0.97
N SER A 158 11.24 1.77 -2.10
CA SER A 158 11.69 1.01 -3.27
C SER A 158 12.70 1.76 -4.12
N SER A 159 13.76 1.07 -4.54
CA SER A 159 14.78 1.57 -5.47
C SER A 159 14.65 1.00 -6.88
N ALA A 160 13.49 0.43 -7.24
CA ALA A 160 13.32 -0.33 -8.49
C ALA A 160 13.62 0.47 -9.77
N ILE A 161 13.46 1.80 -9.75
CA ILE A 161 13.68 2.68 -10.90
C ILE A 161 14.75 3.75 -10.66
N GLY A 162 15.52 3.66 -9.57
CA GLY A 162 16.58 4.62 -9.22
C GLY A 162 16.77 4.81 -7.72
N PRO A 163 17.64 5.74 -7.29
CA PRO A 163 17.86 6.05 -5.88
C PRO A 163 16.58 6.42 -5.16
N TYR A 164 16.47 6.12 -3.86
CA TYR A 164 15.30 6.52 -3.07
C TYR A 164 15.14 8.05 -3.11
N LYS A 165 13.94 8.53 -3.41
CA LYS A 165 13.66 9.97 -3.44
C LYS A 165 12.41 10.27 -2.63
N GLY A 166 12.55 11.21 -1.70
CA GLY A 166 11.40 11.80 -1.02
C GLY A 166 11.76 12.62 0.21
N GLY A 167 10.84 13.52 0.56
CA GLY A 167 11.06 14.57 1.55
C GLY A 167 11.26 14.08 2.99
N LEU A 168 11.77 14.98 3.83
CA LEU A 168 11.86 14.89 5.27
C LEU A 168 10.79 15.77 5.90
N ARG A 169 9.99 15.22 6.82
CA ARG A 169 8.95 15.97 7.55
C ARG A 169 9.32 16.13 9.01
N PHE A 170 9.36 17.35 9.52
CA PHE A 170 9.50 17.64 10.94
C PHE A 170 8.17 18.16 11.48
N HIS A 171 7.45 17.30 12.20
CA HIS A 171 6.15 17.64 12.76
C HIS A 171 5.85 16.72 13.95
N PRO A 172 5.24 17.21 15.05
CA PRO A 172 5.00 16.41 16.25
C PRO A 172 4.10 15.18 16.04
N THR A 173 3.33 15.14 14.95
CA THR A 173 2.49 13.96 14.62
C THR A 173 3.24 12.87 13.86
N VAL A 174 4.49 13.11 13.42
CA VAL A 174 5.25 12.14 12.63
C VAL A 174 5.42 10.84 13.42
N ASN A 175 5.05 9.74 12.77
CA ASN A 175 5.24 8.39 13.27
C ASN A 175 5.58 7.44 12.10
N GLN A 176 5.88 6.19 12.43
CA GLN A 176 6.25 5.18 11.43
C GLN A 176 5.15 4.94 10.39
N SER A 177 3.89 4.86 10.81
CA SER A 177 2.73 4.63 9.92
C SER A 177 2.62 5.73 8.86
N ILE A 178 2.66 6.99 9.30
CA ILE A 178 2.58 8.16 8.40
C ILE A 178 3.73 8.17 7.39
N LEU A 179 4.96 7.84 7.82
CA LEU A 179 6.11 7.85 6.91
C LEU A 179 6.11 6.66 5.95
N LYS A 180 5.61 5.49 6.36
CA LYS A 180 5.38 4.36 5.43
C LYS A 180 4.31 4.73 4.41
N PHE A 181 3.18 5.28 4.83
CA PHE A 181 2.14 5.82 3.96
C PHE A 181 2.72 6.76 2.90
N LEU A 182 3.36 7.84 3.33
CA LEU A 182 3.91 8.84 2.42
C LEU A 182 5.01 8.27 1.53
N GLY A 183 5.84 7.36 2.04
CA GLY A 183 6.90 6.71 1.29
C GLY A 183 6.37 5.75 0.22
N PHE A 184 5.28 5.04 0.51
CA PHE A 184 4.62 4.12 -0.41
C PHE A 184 4.02 4.86 -1.60
N GLU A 185 3.25 5.93 -1.36
CA GLU A 185 2.72 6.77 -2.44
C GLU A 185 3.84 7.43 -3.27
N GLN A 186 4.96 7.77 -2.63
CA GLN A 186 6.09 8.40 -3.29
C GLN A 186 6.70 7.50 -4.38
N ILE A 187 6.61 6.18 -4.27
CA ILE A 187 7.05 5.23 -5.31
C ILE A 187 6.31 5.52 -6.62
N PHE A 188 4.97 5.52 -6.57
CA PHE A 188 4.13 5.66 -7.75
C PHE A 188 4.18 7.09 -8.28
N LYS A 189 4.18 8.09 -7.38
CA LYS A 189 4.34 9.50 -7.76
C LYS A 189 5.63 9.74 -8.55
N ASN A 190 6.75 9.17 -8.11
CA ASN A 190 8.03 9.33 -8.80
C ASN A 190 8.08 8.53 -10.10
N ALA A 191 7.50 7.32 -10.14
CA ALA A 191 7.41 6.53 -11.36
C ALA A 191 6.68 7.27 -12.49
N LEU A 192 5.66 8.08 -12.15
CA LEU A 192 4.90 8.87 -13.12
C LEU A 192 5.68 10.07 -13.70
N THR A 193 6.79 10.49 -13.09
CA THR A 193 7.58 11.61 -13.64
C THR A 193 8.52 11.18 -14.77
N THR A 194 8.65 9.88 -15.04
CA THR A 194 9.58 9.28 -16.02
C THR A 194 11.08 9.49 -15.74
N LEU A 195 11.42 10.04 -14.58
CA LEU A 195 12.80 10.20 -14.13
C LEU A 195 13.23 8.97 -13.31
N PRO A 196 14.53 8.61 -13.29
CA PRO A 196 15.02 7.45 -12.57
C PRO A 196 15.07 7.70 -11.06
N MET A 197 13.91 7.69 -10.39
CA MET A 197 13.76 8.01 -8.97
C MET A 197 12.90 6.97 -8.26
N GLY A 198 13.49 6.25 -7.32
CA GLY A 198 12.76 5.37 -6.40
C GLY A 198 11.89 6.15 -5.40
N GLY A 199 11.23 5.43 -4.50
CA GLY A 199 10.35 6.01 -3.48
C GLY A 199 10.94 5.91 -2.08
N GLY A 200 10.86 7.01 -1.32
CA GLY A 200 11.22 7.02 0.09
C GLY A 200 10.59 8.18 0.84
N LYS A 201 10.70 8.18 2.16
CA LYS A 201 10.27 9.28 3.03
C LYS A 201 11.04 9.26 4.33
N GLY A 202 11.20 10.40 4.98
CA GLY A 202 11.75 10.42 6.33
C GLY A 202 11.22 11.60 7.11
N GLY A 203 11.79 11.80 8.29
CA GLY A 203 11.36 12.88 9.16
C GLY A 203 11.66 12.60 10.63
N ALA A 204 11.07 13.43 11.47
CA ALA A 204 11.14 13.29 12.91
C ALA A 204 9.89 13.89 13.57
N ASP A 205 9.61 13.44 14.79
CA ASP A 205 8.59 14.01 15.68
C ASP A 205 9.00 15.37 16.29
N PHE A 206 10.03 16.01 15.73
CA PHE A 206 10.49 17.34 16.11
C PHE A 206 9.54 18.42 15.60
N ASP A 207 9.19 19.36 16.47
CA ASP A 207 8.40 20.54 16.13
C ASP A 207 9.32 21.77 15.96
N PRO A 208 9.55 22.24 14.71
CA PRO A 208 10.35 23.44 14.48
C PRO A 208 9.61 24.74 14.88
N LYS A 209 8.30 24.68 15.13
CA LYS A 209 7.54 25.86 15.53
C LYS A 209 7.96 26.33 16.93
N GLY A 210 8.20 27.63 17.05
CA GLY A 210 8.63 28.24 18.31
C GLY A 210 10.06 27.90 18.72
N LYS A 211 10.86 27.28 17.84
CA LYS A 211 12.30 27.04 18.04
C LYS A 211 13.13 28.17 17.45
N SER A 212 14.26 28.47 18.07
CA SER A 212 15.21 29.43 17.51
C SER A 212 15.96 28.83 16.32
N ASP A 213 16.56 29.68 15.49
CA ASP A 213 17.42 29.22 14.38
C ASP A 213 18.56 28.33 14.87
N ARG A 214 19.09 28.60 16.07
CA ARG A 214 20.16 27.80 16.68
C ARG A 214 19.68 26.41 17.06
N GLU A 215 18.49 26.31 17.66
CA GLU A 215 17.88 25.03 18.03
C GLU A 215 17.55 24.19 16.79
N VAL A 216 16.97 24.80 15.75
CA VAL A 216 16.69 24.12 14.48
C VAL A 216 18.00 23.63 13.84
N MET A 217 19.06 24.44 13.83
CA MET A 217 20.37 24.03 13.35
C MET A 217 20.95 22.87 14.16
N ALA A 218 20.91 22.94 15.49
CA ALA A 218 21.39 21.88 16.38
C ALA A 218 20.65 20.57 16.13
N PHE A 219 19.32 20.62 15.97
CA PHE A 219 18.51 19.47 15.62
C PHE A 219 18.88 18.90 14.26
N CYS A 220 18.97 19.73 13.21
CA CYS A 220 19.36 19.29 11.86
C CYS A 220 20.74 18.62 11.85
N GLN A 221 21.71 19.16 12.60
CA GLN A 221 23.04 18.59 12.72
C GLN A 221 23.01 17.22 13.42
N ALA A 222 22.28 17.11 14.54
CA ALA A 222 22.11 15.85 15.25
C ALA A 222 21.40 14.79 14.39
N PHE A 223 20.35 15.19 13.66
CA PHE A 223 19.61 14.31 12.76
C PHE A 223 20.49 13.78 11.62
N MET A 224 21.26 14.67 10.98
CA MET A 224 22.12 14.29 9.85
C MET A 224 23.37 13.51 10.28
N ALA A 225 23.83 13.65 11.53
CA ALA A 225 24.93 12.83 12.06
C ALA A 225 24.62 11.32 12.01
N GLU A 226 23.35 10.94 12.17
CA GLU A 226 22.91 9.56 11.95
C GLU A 226 22.50 9.32 10.50
N LEU A 227 21.67 10.19 9.90
CA LEU A 227 21.12 9.94 8.55
C LEU A 227 22.20 9.84 7.46
N SER A 228 23.29 10.59 7.57
CA SER A 228 24.33 10.71 6.53
C SER A 228 24.97 9.38 6.11
N ARG A 229 24.97 8.34 6.96
CA ARG A 229 25.53 7.02 6.61
C ARG A 229 24.57 6.17 5.75
N HIS A 230 23.32 6.60 5.64
CA HIS A 230 22.24 5.86 4.97
C HIS A 230 21.80 6.53 3.67
N ILE A 231 22.34 7.70 3.35
CA ILE A 231 21.98 8.50 2.18
C ILE A 231 23.20 8.80 1.30
N GLY A 232 22.94 9.21 0.06
CA GLY A 232 23.99 9.52 -0.90
C GLY A 232 23.43 9.67 -2.32
N PRO A 233 24.20 10.26 -3.25
CA PRO A 233 23.69 10.66 -4.57
C PRO A 233 23.12 9.50 -5.39
N ASN A 234 23.71 8.30 -5.25
CA ASN A 234 23.29 7.09 -5.94
C ASN A 234 22.54 6.10 -5.04
N CYS A 235 22.16 6.52 -3.83
CA CYS A 235 21.50 5.66 -2.85
C CYS A 235 20.15 6.24 -2.45
N ASP A 236 20.14 7.40 -1.80
CA ASP A 236 18.95 8.05 -1.26
C ASP A 236 19.18 9.56 -1.23
N VAL A 237 18.27 10.32 -1.83
CA VAL A 237 18.34 11.77 -2.00
C VAL A 237 17.11 12.39 -1.33
N PRO A 238 17.20 12.81 -0.05
CA PRO A 238 16.13 13.50 0.66
C PRO A 238 15.70 14.83 0.01
N ALA A 239 14.67 15.46 0.56
CA ALA A 239 14.17 16.77 0.13
C ALA A 239 13.42 17.46 1.28
N GLY A 240 12.95 18.68 1.06
CA GLY A 240 12.03 19.35 1.98
C GLY A 240 10.61 18.74 1.99
N ASP A 241 9.91 18.94 3.10
CA ASP A 241 8.48 18.70 3.32
C ASP A 241 8.02 19.64 4.45
N ILE A 242 6.86 19.40 5.05
CA ILE A 242 6.36 20.16 6.20
C ILE A 242 7.41 20.18 7.31
N GLY A 243 7.76 21.38 7.77
CA GLY A 243 8.79 21.61 8.80
C GLY A 243 10.24 21.52 8.30
N VAL A 244 10.48 21.27 7.01
CA VAL A 244 11.81 21.23 6.40
C VAL A 244 11.81 22.07 5.12
N GLY A 245 12.15 23.35 5.26
CA GLY A 245 12.30 24.29 4.15
C GLY A 245 13.76 24.50 3.74
N GLY A 246 14.03 25.59 3.02
CA GLY A 246 15.37 25.92 2.55
C GLY A 246 16.39 26.11 3.68
N ARG A 247 15.96 26.66 4.83
CA ARG A 247 16.80 26.84 6.02
C ARG A 247 17.28 25.49 6.57
N GLU A 248 16.35 24.57 6.81
CA GLU A 248 16.66 23.24 7.34
C GLU A 248 17.51 22.44 6.35
N ILE A 249 17.19 22.49 5.05
CA ILE A 249 18.00 21.86 4.01
C ILE A 249 19.43 22.41 4.00
N GLY A 250 19.62 23.73 4.20
CA GLY A 250 20.94 24.33 4.33
C GLY A 250 21.75 23.74 5.50
N TYR A 251 21.13 23.60 6.67
CA TYR A 251 21.79 23.01 7.84
C TYR A 251 22.08 21.52 7.67
N LEU A 252 21.11 20.76 7.14
CA LEU A 252 21.24 19.33 6.84
C LEU A 252 22.37 19.09 5.82
N PHE A 253 22.39 19.84 4.73
CA PHE A 253 23.43 19.73 3.71
C PHE A 253 24.81 20.13 4.25
N GLY A 254 24.88 21.18 5.07
CA GLY A 254 26.12 21.58 5.75
C GLY A 254 26.69 20.46 6.62
N GLN A 255 25.84 19.79 7.41
CA GLN A 255 26.25 18.66 8.22
C GLN A 255 26.59 17.42 7.41
N TYR A 256 25.84 17.13 6.32
CA TYR A 256 26.17 16.04 5.40
C TYR A 256 27.56 16.23 4.81
N LYS A 257 27.83 17.41 4.23
CA LYS A 257 29.13 17.76 3.64
C LYS A 257 30.26 17.60 4.65
N LYS A 258 30.06 18.04 5.89
CA LYS A 258 31.04 17.89 6.97
C LYS A 258 31.28 16.43 7.34
N SER A 259 30.23 15.62 7.42
CA SER A 259 30.30 14.22 7.86
C SER A 259 30.88 13.30 6.79
N ARG A 260 30.58 13.59 5.51
CA ARG A 260 30.97 12.78 4.36
C ARG A 260 32.24 13.28 3.68
N ASN A 261 32.65 14.51 3.98
CA ASN A 261 33.79 15.19 3.36
C ASN A 261 33.68 15.25 1.82
N GLU A 262 32.46 15.44 1.29
CA GLU A 262 32.19 15.52 -0.13
C GLU A 262 31.09 16.53 -0.44
N PHE A 263 31.20 17.23 -1.57
CA PHE A 263 30.13 18.07 -2.11
C PHE A 263 29.39 17.26 -3.18
N SER A 264 28.24 16.68 -2.80
CA SER A 264 27.42 15.86 -3.69
C SER A 264 25.95 16.20 -3.53
N GLY A 265 25.19 16.20 -4.63
CA GLY A 265 23.75 16.51 -4.60
C GLY A 265 22.97 15.41 -3.88
N ILE A 266 22.50 15.72 -2.67
CA ILE A 266 21.68 14.86 -1.80
C ILE A 266 20.46 15.60 -1.27
#